data_AF-A0A8H9HVN2-F1
#
_entry.id   AF-A0A8H9HVN2-F1
#
_cell.length_a   1.000
_cell.length_b   1.000
_cell.length_c   1.000
_cell.angle_alpha   90.00
_cell.angle_beta   90.00
_cell.angle_gamma   90.00
#
_symmetry.space_group_name_H-M   'P 1'
#
loop_
_entity.id
_entity.type
_entity.pdbx_description
1 polymer ?
#
loop_
_entity_poly.entity_id
_entity_poly.type
_entity_poly.pdbx_seq_one_letter_code
_entity_poly.pdbx_strand_id
1 'polypeptide(L)'
;MMVINVPVSRLFGLGLAPVEDGGFAGLVFLVCRTADEPRVQLDFLRSWSSFHDLSGRYLAVVTPAPDAALIVQGPSREGVGQVVQNLRLHGDERRLQSPSGNRVRMTENPEDGSMARSAPVMPRDEGEHGSAVTRVATELQEFFGISESLLPCAVVVEPRERRVFAVGLTERTTLYGLLKELKIAMEPGIARVNQARSEVARAREDLAGRRRRRWQATEPYGPADRGRIARRLREAAEGMDDDAVRLSHWLSDRLLLARPLTTDEQRQADALFALLHGRFGVLPLRERRGLLRAVRRAVDKLNSLDDVPGTPPEPCTDADLRVVDSQIRLSRERLRTREAGLRRALRNIALSPLVLSVTRGLGLEQETTRGLLTWRQCTWPVTVLAAPERRRPTISYEWA
;
A
#
# COMPACT_ATOMS: atom_id res chain seq x y z
N MET A 1 -19.08 -1.70 1.04
CA MET A 1 -18.34 -0.91 0.05
C MET A 1 -19.21 -0.84 -1.19
N MET A 2 -19.76 0.33 -1.49
CA MET A 2 -20.57 0.52 -2.69
C MET A 2 -19.64 0.61 -3.90
N VAL A 3 -19.97 -0.03 -5.01
CA VAL A 3 -19.15 -0.03 -6.23
C VAL A 3 -19.96 0.56 -7.37
N ILE A 4 -19.42 1.59 -8.03
CA ILE A 4 -20.08 2.29 -9.14
C ILE A 4 -19.30 2.03 -10.43
N ASN A 5 -19.97 1.54 -11.47
CA ASN A 5 -19.36 1.38 -12.78
C ASN A 5 -19.30 2.75 -13.49
N VAL A 6 -18.16 3.05 -14.09
CA VAL A 6 -17.90 4.31 -14.81
C VAL A 6 -17.19 4.03 -16.15
N PRO A 7 -17.38 4.87 -17.18
CA PRO A 7 -16.70 4.72 -18.47
C PRO A 7 -15.19 5.04 -18.37
N VAL A 8 -14.41 4.70 -19.41
CA VAL A 8 -12.95 4.89 -19.44
C VAL A 8 -12.58 6.35 -19.31
N SER A 9 -13.33 7.24 -19.97
CA SER A 9 -13.17 8.69 -19.87
C SER A 9 -13.21 9.22 -18.42
N ARG A 10 -13.92 8.53 -17.51
CA ARG A 10 -13.99 8.93 -16.09
C ARG A 10 -12.76 8.59 -15.29
N LEU A 11 -11.96 7.59 -15.68
CA LEU A 11 -10.74 7.16 -14.98
C LEU A 11 -9.84 8.36 -14.63
N PHE A 12 -9.68 9.27 -15.60
CA PHE A 12 -8.78 10.41 -15.51
C PHE A 12 -9.31 11.56 -14.62
N GLY A 13 -10.60 11.52 -14.28
CA GLY A 13 -11.24 12.39 -13.30
C GLY A 13 -11.18 11.86 -11.85
N LEU A 14 -10.82 10.59 -11.62
CA LEU A 14 -10.92 9.95 -10.29
C LEU A 14 -9.79 10.31 -9.32
N GLY A 15 -8.77 11.01 -9.82
CA GLY A 15 -7.63 11.43 -9.03
C GLY A 15 -6.61 10.30 -8.86
N LEU A 16 -5.42 10.49 -9.38
CA LEU A 16 -4.29 9.57 -9.22
C LEU A 16 -3.42 10.03 -8.06
N ALA A 17 -2.96 9.09 -7.23
CA ALA A 17 -1.99 9.40 -6.20
C ALA A 17 -0.57 9.40 -6.82
N PRO A 18 0.28 10.39 -6.49
CA PRO A 18 1.72 10.32 -6.76
C PRO A 18 2.37 9.13 -6.02
N VAL A 19 3.58 8.77 -6.46
CA VAL A 19 4.30 7.60 -5.94
C VAL A 19 4.70 7.71 -4.46
N GLU A 20 5.01 8.93 -3.99
CA GLU A 20 5.30 9.24 -2.59
C GLU A 20 4.10 9.06 -1.66
N ASP A 21 2.89 9.12 -2.21
CA ASP A 21 1.61 9.01 -1.49
C ASP A 21 0.94 7.64 -1.69
N GLY A 22 1.70 6.67 -2.23
CA GLY A 22 1.26 5.28 -2.38
C GLY A 22 0.79 4.88 -3.77
N GLY A 23 0.76 5.81 -4.74
CA GLY A 23 0.39 5.53 -6.12
C GLY A 23 1.56 5.05 -7.00
N PHE A 24 1.48 5.34 -8.29
CA PHE A 24 2.51 5.00 -9.28
C PHE A 24 3.37 6.21 -9.65
N ALA A 25 4.63 5.96 -10.01
CA ALA A 25 5.50 6.96 -10.63
C ALA A 25 5.06 7.23 -12.08
N GLY A 26 4.59 6.19 -12.76
CA GLY A 26 3.94 6.33 -14.07
C GLY A 26 2.89 5.27 -14.37
N LEU A 27 1.95 5.65 -15.22
CA LEU A 27 0.96 4.76 -15.82
C LEU A 27 1.17 4.78 -17.34
N VAL A 28 1.26 3.62 -17.96
CA VAL A 28 1.45 3.49 -19.41
C VAL A 28 0.18 2.93 -20.02
N PHE A 29 -0.54 3.73 -20.80
CA PHE A 29 -1.74 3.30 -21.51
C PHE A 29 -1.36 2.85 -22.91
N LEU A 30 -1.72 1.62 -23.27
CA LEU A 30 -1.60 1.17 -24.66
C LEU A 30 -2.81 1.66 -25.46
N VAL A 31 -2.56 2.47 -26.49
CA VAL A 31 -3.59 2.95 -27.42
C VAL A 31 -3.29 2.31 -28.78
N CYS A 32 -3.99 1.23 -29.07
CA CYS A 32 -3.83 0.43 -30.28
C CYS A 32 -5.19 -0.16 -30.66
N ARG A 33 -5.57 -0.08 -31.94
CA ARG A 33 -6.73 -0.78 -32.47
C ARG A 33 -6.30 -2.09 -33.11
N THR A 34 -7.19 -3.07 -33.05
CA THR A 34 -6.92 -4.40 -33.63
C THR A 34 -6.69 -4.36 -35.14
N ALA A 35 -7.27 -3.37 -35.83
CA ALA A 35 -7.13 -3.21 -37.27
C ALA A 35 -5.79 -2.58 -37.71
N ASP A 36 -5.16 -1.75 -36.87
CA ASP A 36 -4.02 -0.93 -37.28
C ASP A 36 -2.74 -1.76 -37.37
N GLU A 37 -2.48 -2.61 -36.36
CA GLU A 37 -1.27 -3.42 -36.31
C GLU A 37 -1.51 -4.71 -35.49
N PRO A 38 -2.14 -5.75 -36.09
CA PRO A 38 -2.51 -6.99 -35.39
C PRO A 38 -1.32 -7.68 -34.72
N ARG A 39 -0.13 -7.56 -35.31
CA ARG A 39 1.11 -8.13 -34.78
C ARG A 39 1.53 -7.47 -33.47
N VAL A 40 1.42 -6.15 -33.34
CA VAL A 40 1.74 -5.44 -32.09
C VAL A 40 0.79 -5.86 -30.97
N GLN A 41 -0.50 -6.04 -31.26
CA GLN A 41 -1.47 -6.53 -30.28
C GLN A 41 -1.22 -8.01 -29.91
N LEU A 42 -0.92 -8.87 -30.89
CA LEU A 42 -0.63 -10.29 -30.66
C LEU A 42 0.69 -10.48 -29.91
N ASP A 43 1.74 -9.75 -30.26
CA ASP A 43 3.04 -9.79 -29.58
C ASP A 43 2.88 -9.31 -28.15
N PHE A 44 2.06 -8.29 -27.91
CA PHE A 44 1.69 -7.84 -26.57
C PHE A 44 0.99 -8.92 -25.75
N LEU A 45 -0.02 -9.60 -26.32
CA LEU A 45 -0.74 -10.69 -25.66
C LEU A 45 0.14 -11.95 -25.45
N ARG A 46 1.14 -12.19 -26.31
CA ARG A 46 2.08 -13.33 -26.20
C ARG A 46 3.21 -13.08 -25.21
N SER A 47 3.73 -11.85 -25.15
CA SER A 47 4.75 -11.42 -24.18
C SER A 47 4.15 -11.00 -22.82
N TRP A 48 2.84 -11.26 -22.65
CA TRP A 48 2.00 -10.87 -21.52
C TRP A 48 2.58 -11.24 -20.15
N SER A 49 3.02 -12.49 -19.97
CA SER A 49 3.59 -12.98 -18.71
C SER A 49 4.88 -12.25 -18.31
N SER A 50 5.66 -11.78 -19.28
CA SER A 50 6.91 -11.04 -19.05
C SER A 50 6.70 -9.57 -18.67
N PHE A 51 5.52 -8.99 -18.95
CA PHE A 51 5.22 -7.63 -18.50
C PHE A 51 5.05 -7.53 -16.99
N HIS A 52 4.74 -8.61 -16.27
CA HIS A 52 4.76 -8.60 -14.79
C HIS A 52 6.17 -8.37 -14.23
N ASP A 53 7.21 -8.81 -14.94
CA ASP A 53 8.60 -8.53 -14.54
C ASP A 53 8.97 -7.07 -14.80
N LEU A 54 8.35 -6.42 -15.80
CA LEU A 54 8.61 -5.02 -16.16
C LEU A 54 7.71 -4.02 -15.41
N SER A 55 6.46 -4.40 -15.14
CA SER A 55 5.48 -3.63 -14.38
C SER A 55 5.66 -3.91 -12.89
N GLY A 56 6.49 -3.08 -12.26
CA GLY A 56 6.82 -3.22 -10.85
C GLY A 56 5.91 -2.41 -9.92
N ARG A 57 6.45 -2.11 -8.74
CA ARG A 57 5.80 -1.29 -7.71
C ARG A 57 5.64 0.20 -8.09
N TYR A 58 6.19 0.64 -9.23
CA TYR A 58 6.32 2.05 -9.58
C TYR A 58 5.78 2.41 -10.97
N LEU A 59 5.74 1.46 -11.90
CA LEU A 59 5.11 1.61 -13.21
C LEU A 59 3.97 0.61 -13.32
N ALA A 60 2.83 1.05 -13.84
CA ALA A 60 1.76 0.16 -14.22
C ALA A 60 1.43 0.32 -15.70
N VAL A 61 1.02 -0.77 -16.34
CA VAL A 61 0.53 -0.75 -17.73
C VAL A 61 -0.98 -0.90 -17.70
N VAL A 62 -1.70 -0.05 -18.42
CA VAL A 62 -3.15 -0.10 -18.56
C VAL A 62 -3.48 -0.45 -20.00
N THR A 63 -4.28 -1.49 -20.21
CA THR A 63 -4.64 -1.93 -21.56
C THR A 63 -6.14 -2.08 -21.75
N PRO A 64 -6.63 -1.86 -22.98
CA PRO A 64 -7.95 -2.30 -23.38
C PRO A 64 -8.11 -3.80 -23.09
N ALA A 65 -9.16 -4.16 -22.37
CA ALA A 65 -9.48 -5.53 -22.01
C ALA A 65 -10.99 -5.63 -21.77
N PRO A 66 -11.77 -5.99 -22.80
CA PRO A 66 -13.24 -5.98 -22.78
C PRO A 66 -13.89 -6.71 -21.59
N ASP A 67 -13.23 -7.76 -21.10
CA ASP A 67 -13.73 -8.63 -20.02
C ASP A 67 -13.10 -8.31 -18.66
N ALA A 68 -12.34 -7.21 -18.58
CA ALA A 68 -11.69 -6.76 -17.36
C ALA A 68 -12.30 -5.46 -16.85
N ALA A 69 -12.08 -5.20 -15.57
CA ALA A 69 -12.49 -3.96 -14.94
C ALA A 69 -11.41 -3.49 -13.96
N LEU A 70 -11.14 -2.19 -13.99
CA LEU A 70 -10.15 -1.54 -13.17
C LEU A 70 -10.82 -0.88 -11.96
N ILE A 71 -10.45 -1.31 -10.75
CA ILE A 71 -10.99 -0.73 -9.52
C ILE A 71 -10.11 0.43 -9.07
N VAL A 72 -10.70 1.62 -9.00
CA VAL A 72 -10.06 2.85 -8.50
C VAL A 72 -10.85 3.35 -7.30
N GLN A 73 -10.15 3.80 -6.25
CA GLN A 73 -10.85 4.40 -5.12
C GLN A 73 -11.54 5.70 -5.56
N GLY A 74 -12.83 5.86 -5.27
CA GLY A 74 -13.55 7.09 -5.56
C GLY A 74 -13.02 8.30 -4.75
N PRO A 75 -13.38 9.53 -5.13
CA PRO A 75 -12.97 10.74 -4.42
C PRO A 75 -13.58 10.88 -3.00
N SER A 76 -14.62 10.12 -2.66
CA SER A 76 -15.30 10.18 -1.36
C SER A 76 -14.62 9.31 -0.31
N ARG A 77 -14.42 9.86 0.90
CA ARG A 77 -13.91 9.14 2.09
C ARG A 77 -14.79 7.99 2.58
N GLU A 78 -15.99 7.82 2.02
CA GLU A 78 -17.05 6.91 2.48
C GLU A 78 -16.94 5.46 1.94
N GLY A 79 -15.82 5.07 1.35
CA GLY A 79 -15.63 3.68 0.90
C GLY A 79 -16.49 3.31 -0.31
N VAL A 80 -16.66 4.24 -1.25
CA VAL A 80 -17.20 3.97 -2.59
C VAL A 80 -16.04 3.71 -3.55
N GLY A 81 -15.98 2.49 -4.09
CA GLY A 81 -15.06 2.14 -5.17
C GLY A 81 -15.69 2.47 -6.52
N GLN A 82 -14.88 2.90 -7.47
CA GLN A 82 -15.32 3.05 -8.85
C GLN A 82 -14.66 1.98 -9.73
N VAL A 83 -15.44 1.37 -10.61
CA VAL A 83 -15.00 0.33 -11.52
C VAL A 83 -15.03 0.89 -12.92
N VAL A 84 -13.86 1.00 -13.53
CA VAL A 84 -13.70 1.40 -14.92
C VAL A 84 -13.73 0.14 -15.77
N GLN A 85 -14.78 -0.03 -16.57
CA GLN A 85 -14.94 -1.24 -17.40
C GLN A 85 -14.04 -1.22 -18.63
N ASN A 86 -13.78 -2.41 -19.18
CA ASN A 86 -13.01 -2.65 -20.41
C ASN A 86 -11.52 -2.27 -20.31
N LEU A 87 -10.99 -2.13 -19.08
CA LEU A 87 -9.58 -1.85 -18.83
C LEU A 87 -9.01 -2.86 -17.86
N ARG A 88 -7.73 -3.18 -18.07
CA ARG A 88 -6.93 -3.99 -17.17
C ARG A 88 -5.69 -3.23 -16.74
N LEU A 89 -5.38 -3.30 -15.45
CA LEU A 89 -4.14 -2.78 -14.91
C LEU A 89 -3.17 -3.92 -14.65
N HIS A 90 -1.93 -3.68 -15.01
CA HIS A 90 -0.83 -4.59 -14.85
C HIS A 90 0.19 -3.92 -13.96
N GLY A 91 0.18 -4.33 -12.69
CA GLY A 91 0.92 -3.71 -11.60
C GLY A 91 0.21 -3.95 -10.26
N ASP A 92 0.70 -3.33 -9.20
CA ASP A 92 0.11 -3.43 -7.86
C ASP A 92 -1.20 -2.61 -7.77
N GLU A 93 -2.34 -3.22 -8.11
CA GLU A 93 -3.68 -2.60 -8.14
C GLU A 93 -4.05 -1.86 -6.85
N ARG A 94 -3.53 -2.32 -5.70
CA ARG A 94 -3.75 -1.69 -4.39
C ARG A 94 -3.31 -0.22 -4.36
N ARG A 95 -2.42 0.19 -5.26
CA ARG A 95 -1.93 1.56 -5.40
C ARG A 95 -2.96 2.54 -5.97
N LEU A 96 -3.87 2.08 -6.82
CA LEU A 96 -5.01 2.90 -7.29
C LEU A 96 -6.15 2.96 -6.25
N GLN A 97 -6.09 2.07 -5.26
CA GLN A 97 -7.05 1.97 -4.17
C GLN A 97 -6.57 2.63 -2.88
N SER A 98 -5.34 3.16 -2.87
CA SER A 98 -4.72 3.70 -1.67
C SER A 98 -5.32 5.07 -1.32
N PRO A 99 -5.87 5.26 -0.11
CA PRO A 99 -6.37 6.55 0.31
C PRO A 99 -5.21 7.54 0.41
N SER A 100 -5.20 8.54 -0.46
CA SER A 100 -4.21 9.61 -0.48
C SER A 100 -4.91 10.97 -0.35
N GLY A 101 -4.31 11.87 0.45
CA GLY A 101 -4.80 13.23 0.61
C GLY A 101 -4.42 14.16 -0.55
N ASN A 102 -3.54 13.71 -1.45
CA ASN A 102 -2.96 14.50 -2.52
C ASN A 102 -3.16 13.77 -3.85
N ARG A 103 -4.39 13.80 -4.35
CA ARG A 103 -4.75 13.16 -5.63
C ARG A 103 -4.77 14.22 -6.72
N VAL A 104 -4.18 13.90 -7.87
CA VAL A 104 -4.15 14.78 -9.04
C VAL A 104 -5.10 14.29 -10.11
N ARG A 105 -5.85 15.18 -10.75
CA ARG A 105 -6.79 14.88 -11.83
C ARG A 105 -6.26 15.44 -13.14
N MET A 106 -6.54 14.75 -14.25
CA MET A 106 -6.19 15.21 -15.59
C MET A 106 -7.28 16.05 -16.25
N THR A 107 -8.40 16.27 -15.56
CA THR A 107 -9.52 17.09 -16.02
C THR A 107 -9.94 18.05 -14.91
N GLU A 108 -10.36 19.26 -15.29
CA GLU A 108 -10.84 20.30 -14.36
C GLU A 108 -12.35 20.16 -14.10
N ASN A 109 -13.13 19.74 -15.10
CA ASN A 109 -14.57 19.48 -15.00
C ASN A 109 -14.86 17.98 -15.03
N PRO A 110 -15.08 17.32 -13.87
CA PRO A 110 -15.63 15.97 -13.83
C PRO A 110 -17.17 16.02 -14.01
N GLU A 111 -17.72 16.72 -15.00
CA GLU A 111 -19.17 16.90 -15.16
C GLU A 111 -19.94 15.59 -15.43
N ASP A 112 -21.14 15.52 -14.84
CA ASP A 112 -22.12 14.44 -14.69
C ASP A 112 -22.37 13.59 -15.94
N GLY A 113 -21.76 12.40 -15.97
CA GLY A 113 -22.06 11.33 -16.89
C GLY A 113 -22.78 10.28 -16.07
N SER A 114 -24.06 10.07 -16.37
CA SER A 114 -24.98 9.09 -15.78
C SER A 114 -24.28 7.91 -15.09
N MET A 115 -24.60 7.71 -13.80
CA MET A 115 -24.29 6.51 -13.04
C MET A 115 -24.93 5.29 -13.70
N ALA A 116 -24.26 4.72 -14.70
CA ALA A 116 -24.71 3.48 -15.31
C ALA A 116 -24.41 2.32 -14.36
N ARG A 117 -25.46 1.78 -13.73
CA ARG A 117 -25.40 0.48 -13.05
C ARG A 117 -25.22 -0.61 -14.11
N SER A 118 -23.98 -0.86 -14.51
CA SER A 118 -23.68 -1.95 -15.46
C SER A 118 -23.64 -3.30 -14.72
N ALA A 119 -24.25 -4.34 -15.30
CA ALA A 119 -24.25 -5.71 -14.79
C ALA A 119 -22.89 -6.40 -15.06
N PRO A 120 -22.55 -7.51 -14.37
CA PRO A 120 -21.39 -8.33 -14.74
C PRO A 120 -21.46 -8.72 -16.23
N VAL A 121 -20.37 -8.48 -16.94
CA VAL A 121 -20.27 -8.71 -18.39
C VAL A 121 -19.93 -10.17 -18.64
N MET A 122 -20.74 -10.85 -19.45
CA MET A 122 -20.45 -12.20 -19.95
C MET A 122 -19.27 -12.15 -20.96
N PRO A 123 -18.48 -13.23 -21.10
CA PRO A 123 -17.42 -13.30 -22.10
C PRO A 123 -17.99 -13.04 -23.50
N ARG A 124 -17.37 -12.13 -24.26
CA ARG A 124 -17.80 -11.73 -25.60
C ARG A 124 -17.18 -12.62 -26.69
N ASP A 125 -17.83 -12.69 -27.85
CA ASP A 125 -17.29 -13.33 -29.07
C ASP A 125 -16.06 -12.56 -29.60
N GLU A 126 -15.18 -13.19 -30.39
CA GLU A 126 -13.91 -12.61 -30.85
C GLU A 126 -14.10 -11.31 -31.66
N GLY A 127 -15.16 -11.24 -32.49
CA GLY A 127 -15.52 -10.02 -33.23
C GLY A 127 -16.00 -8.88 -32.33
N GLU A 128 -16.74 -9.19 -31.27
CA GLU A 128 -17.17 -8.22 -30.26
C GLU A 128 -16.00 -7.76 -29.38
N HIS A 129 -14.99 -8.61 -29.17
CA HIS A 129 -13.75 -8.28 -28.48
C HIS A 129 -12.96 -7.21 -29.24
N GLY A 130 -12.76 -7.39 -30.56
CA GLY A 130 -12.05 -6.42 -31.40
C GLY A 130 -12.75 -5.06 -31.48
N SER A 131 -14.09 -5.05 -31.54
CA SER A 131 -14.90 -3.83 -31.48
C SER A 131 -14.75 -3.10 -30.14
N ALA A 132 -14.80 -3.84 -29.02
CA ALA A 132 -14.65 -3.26 -27.69
C ALA A 132 -13.25 -2.70 -27.43
N VAL A 133 -12.18 -3.37 -27.92
CA VAL A 133 -10.80 -2.84 -27.86
C VAL A 133 -10.68 -1.55 -28.67
N THR A 134 -11.20 -1.54 -29.90
CA THR A 134 -11.20 -0.36 -30.76
C THR A 134 -11.91 0.82 -30.09
N ARG A 135 -13.09 0.60 -29.50
CA ARG A 135 -13.83 1.66 -28.78
C ARG A 135 -13.02 2.25 -27.63
N VAL A 136 -12.38 1.41 -26.81
CA VAL A 136 -11.53 1.89 -25.71
C VAL A 136 -10.33 2.66 -26.24
N ALA A 137 -9.70 2.20 -27.32
CA ALA A 137 -8.60 2.92 -27.95
C ALA A 137 -9.05 4.29 -28.47
N THR A 138 -10.24 4.39 -29.08
CA THR A 138 -10.84 5.67 -29.49
C THR A 138 -11.12 6.58 -28.30
N GLU A 139 -11.71 6.08 -27.22
CA GLU A 139 -11.94 6.88 -25.99
C GLU A 139 -10.62 7.43 -25.40
N LEU A 140 -9.57 6.60 -25.37
CA LEU A 140 -8.24 7.03 -24.91
C LEU A 140 -7.61 8.05 -25.87
N GLN A 141 -7.74 7.83 -27.18
CA GLN A 141 -7.25 8.72 -28.22
C GLN A 141 -7.90 10.11 -28.12
N GLU A 142 -9.23 10.17 -28.01
CA GLU A 142 -9.99 11.42 -27.84
C GLU A 142 -9.64 12.13 -26.53
N PHE A 143 -9.48 11.37 -25.45
CA PHE A 143 -9.13 11.94 -24.15
C PHE A 143 -7.76 12.65 -24.20
N PHE A 144 -6.73 11.97 -24.69
CA PHE A 144 -5.37 12.52 -24.78
C PHE A 144 -5.18 13.45 -25.98
N GLY A 145 -6.11 13.45 -26.94
CA GLY A 145 -6.01 14.21 -28.18
C GLY A 145 -4.94 13.64 -29.10
N ILE A 146 -4.84 12.32 -29.25
CA ILE A 146 -3.81 11.69 -30.08
C ILE A 146 -4.29 11.63 -31.52
N SER A 147 -3.47 12.07 -32.47
CA SER A 147 -3.77 11.93 -33.89
C SER A 147 -3.77 10.46 -34.32
N GLU A 148 -4.65 10.11 -35.25
CA GLU A 148 -4.67 8.79 -35.89
C GLU A 148 -3.30 8.38 -36.45
N SER A 149 -2.55 9.36 -36.98
CA SER A 149 -1.22 9.15 -37.55
C SER A 149 -0.15 8.68 -36.55
N LEU A 150 -0.43 8.72 -35.25
CA LEU A 150 0.50 8.27 -34.20
C LEU A 150 0.22 6.83 -33.75
N LEU A 151 -0.92 6.25 -34.12
CA LEU A 151 -1.28 4.90 -33.71
C LEU A 151 -0.46 3.84 -34.48
N PRO A 152 -0.05 2.73 -33.83
CA PRO A 152 -0.22 2.43 -32.40
C PRO A 152 0.75 3.24 -31.51
N CYS A 153 0.30 3.62 -30.31
CA CYS A 153 1.14 4.40 -29.38
C CYS A 153 1.01 3.95 -27.92
N ALA A 154 2.04 4.25 -27.12
CA ALA A 154 2.03 4.13 -25.67
C ALA A 154 1.96 5.52 -25.02
N VAL A 155 0.98 5.74 -24.15
CA VAL A 155 0.81 7.00 -23.44
C VAL A 155 1.35 6.86 -22.02
N VAL A 156 2.49 7.48 -21.74
CA VAL A 156 3.10 7.49 -20.41
C VAL A 156 2.62 8.71 -19.64
N VAL A 157 1.90 8.48 -18.56
CA VAL A 157 1.39 9.50 -17.64
C VAL A 157 2.28 9.55 -16.41
N GLU A 158 2.77 10.74 -16.06
CA GLU A 158 3.45 11.01 -14.80
C GLU A 158 2.57 11.89 -13.89
N PRO A 159 1.93 11.31 -12.86
CA PRO A 159 1.01 12.05 -11.99
C PRO A 159 1.69 13.21 -11.24
N ARG A 160 2.94 13.04 -10.81
CA ARG A 160 3.62 14.02 -9.96
C ARG A 160 3.92 15.33 -10.69
N GLU A 161 4.48 15.24 -11.89
CA GLU A 161 4.81 16.42 -12.71
C GLU A 161 3.61 16.88 -13.56
N ARG A 162 2.49 16.14 -13.53
CA ARG A 162 1.30 16.37 -14.35
C ARG A 162 1.66 16.45 -15.84
N ARG A 163 2.42 15.46 -16.31
CA ARG A 163 2.91 15.38 -17.69
C ARG A 163 2.44 14.11 -18.35
N VAL A 164 2.23 14.17 -19.66
CA VAL A 164 1.84 13.04 -20.49
C VAL A 164 2.80 12.97 -21.67
N PHE A 165 3.23 11.76 -22.03
CA PHE A 165 4.08 11.50 -23.19
C PHE A 165 3.38 10.49 -24.10
N ALA A 166 3.07 10.87 -25.33
CA ALA A 166 2.53 9.97 -26.34
C ALA A 166 3.69 9.45 -27.19
N VAL A 167 4.02 8.17 -27.05
CA VAL A 167 5.17 7.52 -27.68
C VAL A 167 4.68 6.65 -28.83
N GLY A 168 5.03 7.01 -30.07
CA GLY A 168 4.72 6.21 -31.25
C GLY A 168 5.43 4.85 -31.19
N LEU A 169 4.67 3.78 -31.33
CA LEU A 169 5.19 2.42 -31.36
C LEU A 169 5.39 1.97 -32.80
N THR A 170 6.44 1.19 -33.04
CA THR A 170 6.76 0.63 -34.37
C THR A 170 7.27 -0.80 -34.21
N GLU A 171 7.52 -1.51 -35.31
CA GLU A 171 8.19 -2.82 -35.26
C GLU A 171 9.55 -2.77 -34.55
N ARG A 172 10.25 -1.63 -34.62
CA ARG A 172 11.57 -1.45 -33.98
C ARG A 172 11.46 -0.94 -32.54
N THR A 173 10.44 -0.16 -32.25
CA THR A 173 10.20 0.46 -30.94
C THR A 173 8.94 -0.14 -30.34
N THR A 174 9.08 -1.35 -29.81
CA THR A 174 7.96 -2.08 -29.20
C THR A 174 7.68 -1.58 -27.78
N LEU A 175 6.45 -1.79 -27.29
CA LEU A 175 6.09 -1.47 -25.91
C LEU A 175 6.99 -2.20 -24.90
N TYR A 176 7.33 -3.46 -25.17
CA TYR A 176 8.26 -4.23 -24.33
C TYR A 176 9.66 -3.59 -24.29
N GLY A 177 10.20 -3.19 -25.44
CA GLY A 177 11.48 -2.49 -25.51
C GLY A 177 11.47 -1.19 -24.70
N LEU A 178 10.42 -0.37 -24.88
CA LEU A 178 10.23 0.86 -24.12
C LEU A 178 10.18 0.62 -22.61
N LEU A 179 9.36 -0.33 -22.14
CA LEU A 179 9.21 -0.63 -20.72
C LEU A 179 10.48 -1.22 -20.11
N LYS A 180 11.21 -2.04 -20.87
CA LYS A 180 12.50 -2.60 -20.45
C LYS A 180 13.54 -1.50 -20.23
N GLU A 181 13.70 -0.60 -21.20
CA GLU A 181 14.65 0.51 -21.08
C GLU A 181 14.25 1.49 -19.97
N LEU A 182 12.95 1.79 -19.82
CA LEU A 182 12.45 2.59 -18.69
C LEU A 182 12.77 1.93 -17.34
N LYS A 183 12.54 0.61 -17.22
CA LYS A 183 12.87 -0.12 -15.99
C LYS A 183 14.36 -0.02 -15.67
N ILE A 184 15.24 -0.30 -16.65
CA ILE A 184 16.69 -0.19 -16.49
C ILE A 184 17.08 1.23 -16.04
N ALA A 185 16.54 2.25 -16.68
CA ALA A 185 16.82 3.64 -16.34
C ALA A 185 16.32 4.03 -14.92
N MET A 186 15.26 3.36 -14.44
CA MET A 186 14.71 3.55 -13.09
C MET A 186 15.45 2.78 -11.99
N GLU A 187 16.23 1.74 -12.31
CA GLU A 187 16.90 0.86 -11.33
C GLU A 187 17.71 1.62 -10.27
N PRO A 188 18.54 2.64 -10.62
CA PRO A 188 19.29 3.39 -9.62
C PRO A 188 18.37 4.13 -8.63
N GLY A 189 17.25 4.68 -9.10
CA GLY A 189 16.24 5.33 -8.26
C GLY A 189 15.53 4.32 -7.35
N ILE A 190 15.16 3.17 -7.90
CA ILE A 190 14.51 2.07 -7.17
C ILE A 190 15.42 1.54 -6.07
N ALA A 191 16.71 1.35 -6.34
CA ALA A 191 17.70 0.90 -5.36
C ALA A 191 17.77 1.85 -4.16
N ARG A 192 17.82 3.18 -4.41
CA ARG A 192 17.80 4.19 -3.34
C ARG A 192 16.52 4.16 -2.52
N VAL A 193 15.36 3.94 -3.16
CA VAL A 193 14.09 3.79 -2.45
C VAL A 193 14.07 2.53 -1.59
N ASN A 194 14.57 1.41 -2.11
CA ASN A 194 14.64 0.16 -1.36
C ASN A 194 15.55 0.30 -0.14
N GLN A 195 16.71 0.96 -0.28
CA GLN A 195 17.57 1.30 0.85
C GLN A 195 16.83 2.16 1.89
N ALA A 196 16.18 3.24 1.46
CA ALA A 196 15.43 4.12 2.37
C ALA A 196 14.27 3.39 3.07
N ARG A 197 13.60 2.45 2.40
CA ARG A 197 12.56 1.60 3.03
C ARG A 197 13.14 0.68 4.09
N SER A 198 14.28 0.05 3.83
CA SER A 198 14.97 -0.79 4.80
C SER A 198 15.39 0.01 6.03
N GLU A 199 15.86 1.25 5.85
CA GLU A 199 16.18 2.15 6.96
C GLU A 199 14.94 2.54 7.78
N VAL A 200 13.82 2.82 7.13
CA VAL A 200 12.54 3.09 7.82
C VAL A 200 12.05 1.86 8.58
N ALA A 201 12.14 0.67 7.98
CA ALA A 201 11.75 -0.59 8.63
C ALA A 201 12.57 -0.83 9.91
N ARG A 202 13.90 -0.72 9.82
CA ARG A 202 14.80 -0.83 10.99
C ARG A 202 14.47 0.20 12.06
N ALA A 203 14.24 1.47 11.68
CA ALA A 203 13.88 2.52 12.64
C ALA A 203 12.52 2.25 13.33
N ARG A 204 11.56 1.61 12.64
CA ARG A 204 10.28 1.20 13.23
C ARG A 204 10.45 0.04 14.20
N GLU A 205 11.25 -0.96 13.85
CA GLU A 205 11.59 -2.08 14.72
C GLU A 205 12.30 -1.59 15.99
N ASP A 206 13.29 -0.70 15.86
CA ASP A 206 13.98 -0.08 16.99
C ASP A 206 13.00 0.65 17.92
N LEU A 207 12.12 1.46 17.35
CA LEU A 207 11.11 2.19 18.11
C LEU A 207 10.13 1.22 18.81
N ALA A 208 9.68 0.17 18.13
CA ALA A 208 8.80 -0.84 18.69
C ALA A 208 9.49 -1.60 19.83
N GLY A 209 10.76 -1.98 19.67
CA GLY A 209 11.57 -2.62 20.70
C GLY A 209 11.78 -1.73 21.93
N ARG A 210 12.01 -0.42 21.75
CA ARG A 210 12.11 0.54 22.86
C ARG A 210 10.77 0.73 23.57
N ARG A 211 9.66 0.83 22.83
CA ARG A 211 8.31 0.88 23.43
C ARG A 211 7.99 -0.39 24.21
N ARG A 212 8.38 -1.56 23.71
CA ARG A 212 8.21 -2.84 24.40
C ARG A 212 9.03 -2.86 25.70
N ARG A 213 10.31 -2.47 25.66
CA ARG A 213 11.16 -2.37 26.86
C ARG A 213 10.60 -1.38 27.89
N ARG A 214 10.13 -0.21 27.44
CA ARG A 214 9.42 0.74 28.31
C ARG A 214 8.20 0.08 28.96
N TRP A 215 7.36 -0.56 28.15
CA TRP A 215 6.15 -1.23 28.63
C TRP A 215 6.48 -2.33 29.65
N GLN A 216 7.54 -3.10 29.44
CA GLN A 216 8.05 -4.12 30.38
C GLN A 216 8.59 -3.49 31.67
N ALA A 217 9.31 -2.37 31.58
CA ALA A 217 9.81 -1.64 32.75
C ALA A 217 8.69 -0.99 33.58
N THR A 218 7.58 -0.65 32.92
CA THR A 218 6.36 -0.12 33.55
C THR A 218 5.26 -1.17 33.70
N GLU A 219 5.54 -2.45 33.43
CA GLU A 219 4.52 -3.49 33.45
C GLU A 219 4.02 -3.63 34.90
N PRO A 220 2.69 -3.69 35.13
CA PRO A 220 2.11 -3.52 36.45
C PRO A 220 2.20 -4.83 37.24
N TYR A 221 3.40 -5.18 37.69
CA TYR A 221 3.60 -6.26 38.67
C TYR A 221 4.71 -5.91 39.67
N GLY A 222 4.78 -4.62 40.03
CA GLY A 222 5.47 -4.20 41.24
C GLY A 222 4.74 -4.69 42.51
N PRO A 223 5.30 -4.46 43.71
CA PRO A 223 4.63 -4.73 44.98
C PRO A 223 3.19 -4.17 45.05
N ALA A 224 2.96 -3.00 44.42
CA ALA A 224 1.66 -2.33 44.40
C ALA A 224 0.55 -3.11 43.68
N ASP A 225 0.84 -3.73 42.53
CA ASP A 225 -0.16 -4.49 41.77
C ASP A 225 -0.44 -5.86 42.39
N ARG A 226 0.58 -6.49 42.99
CA ARG A 226 0.39 -7.70 43.81
C ARG A 226 -0.50 -7.40 45.01
N GLY A 227 -0.30 -6.25 45.66
CA GLY A 227 -1.19 -5.75 46.70
C GLY A 227 -2.62 -5.47 46.21
N ARG A 228 -2.78 -4.91 45.01
CA ARG A 228 -4.10 -4.68 44.41
C ARG A 228 -4.83 -5.97 44.07
N ILE A 229 -4.13 -6.96 43.52
CA ILE A 229 -4.69 -8.29 43.21
C ILE A 229 -5.03 -9.03 44.50
N ALA A 230 -4.16 -9.02 45.51
CA ALA A 230 -4.40 -9.58 46.83
C ALA A 230 -5.64 -8.96 47.51
N ARG A 231 -5.76 -7.63 47.47
CA ARG A 231 -6.93 -6.94 48.03
C ARG A 231 -8.21 -7.34 47.29
N ARG A 232 -8.20 -7.33 45.95
CA ARG A 232 -9.36 -7.74 45.14
C ARG A 232 -9.74 -9.20 45.35
N LEU A 233 -8.76 -10.07 45.62
CA LEU A 233 -9.01 -11.49 45.89
C LEU A 233 -9.66 -11.69 47.27
N ARG A 234 -9.27 -10.91 48.28
CA ARG A 234 -9.95 -10.88 49.59
C ARG A 234 -11.37 -10.34 49.50
N GLU A 235 -11.54 -9.17 48.90
CA GLU A 235 -12.86 -8.54 48.69
C GLU A 235 -13.82 -9.49 47.93
N ALA A 236 -13.29 -10.22 46.95
CA ALA A 236 -14.06 -11.19 46.16
C ALA A 236 -14.48 -12.44 46.94
N ALA A 237 -13.77 -12.77 48.02
CA ALA A 237 -14.03 -13.95 48.85
C ALA A 237 -15.00 -13.67 50.00
N GLU A 238 -15.33 -12.41 50.28
CA GLU A 238 -16.30 -12.04 51.31
C GLU A 238 -17.67 -12.69 51.01
N GLY A 239 -18.20 -13.43 51.99
CA GLY A 239 -19.49 -14.14 51.86
C GLY A 239 -19.44 -15.45 51.08
N MET A 240 -18.25 -16.04 50.88
CA MET A 240 -18.07 -17.38 50.31
C MET A 240 -18.03 -18.48 51.38
N ASP A 241 -17.89 -19.74 50.94
CA ASP A 241 -17.60 -20.86 51.83
C ASP A 241 -16.22 -20.73 52.50
N ASP A 242 -16.05 -21.39 53.64
CA ASP A 242 -14.84 -21.30 54.46
C ASP A 242 -13.57 -21.73 53.70
N ASP A 243 -13.71 -22.65 52.75
CA ASP A 243 -12.62 -23.13 51.91
C ASP A 243 -12.15 -22.07 50.88
N ALA A 244 -13.07 -21.40 50.18
CA ALA A 244 -12.71 -20.33 49.25
C ALA A 244 -12.18 -19.09 49.96
N VAL A 245 -12.74 -18.74 51.13
CA VAL A 245 -12.21 -17.68 51.99
C VAL A 245 -10.77 -18.01 52.38
N ARG A 246 -10.53 -19.21 52.93
CA ARG A 246 -9.20 -19.63 53.37
C ARG A 246 -8.18 -19.57 52.23
N LEU A 247 -8.50 -20.14 51.07
CA LEU A 247 -7.59 -20.17 49.91
C LEU A 247 -7.33 -18.77 49.33
N SER A 248 -8.35 -17.91 49.32
CA SER A 248 -8.22 -16.54 48.81
C SER A 248 -7.39 -15.67 49.73
N HIS A 249 -7.58 -15.79 51.05
CA HIS A 249 -6.75 -15.11 52.04
C HIS A 249 -5.29 -15.59 51.96
N TRP A 250 -5.09 -16.91 51.93
CA TRP A 250 -3.76 -17.50 51.79
C TRP A 250 -3.04 -16.99 50.54
N LEU A 251 -3.67 -17.06 49.35
CA LEU A 251 -3.00 -16.62 48.12
C LEU A 251 -2.75 -15.10 48.13
N SER A 252 -3.64 -14.32 48.75
CA SER A 252 -3.46 -12.88 48.91
C SER A 252 -2.23 -12.52 49.74
N ASP A 253 -2.03 -13.19 50.88
CA ASP A 253 -0.80 -13.04 51.67
C ASP A 253 0.41 -13.56 50.90
N ARG A 254 0.23 -14.67 50.19
CA ARG A 254 1.31 -15.33 49.47
C ARG A 254 1.86 -14.52 48.30
N LEU A 255 0.99 -13.78 47.60
CA LEU A 255 1.35 -12.87 46.51
C LEU A 255 2.31 -11.76 46.97
N LEU A 256 2.28 -11.39 48.26
CA LEU A 256 3.12 -10.32 48.82
C LEU A 256 4.55 -10.79 49.13
N LEU A 257 4.77 -12.09 49.35
CA LEU A 257 6.06 -12.66 49.80
C LEU A 257 7.13 -12.82 48.72
N ALA A 258 6.83 -12.46 47.46
CA ALA A 258 7.81 -12.33 46.36
C ALA A 258 8.75 -13.53 46.11
N ARG A 259 8.30 -14.76 46.40
CA ARG A 259 9.07 -16.01 46.20
C ARG A 259 8.25 -17.04 45.40
N PRO A 260 8.88 -17.95 44.63
CA PRO A 260 8.21 -19.02 43.89
C PRO A 260 7.32 -19.87 44.79
N LEU A 261 6.20 -20.39 44.27
CA LEU A 261 5.35 -21.31 45.03
C LEU A 261 6.03 -22.68 45.17
N THR A 262 5.94 -23.30 46.34
CA THR A 262 6.30 -24.71 46.49
C THR A 262 5.29 -25.61 45.76
N THR A 263 5.63 -26.88 45.55
CA THR A 263 4.72 -27.85 44.91
C THR A 263 3.37 -27.97 45.62
N ASP A 264 3.35 -27.88 46.95
CA ASP A 264 2.12 -27.94 47.74
C ASP A 264 1.33 -26.63 47.71
N GLU A 265 2.02 -25.49 47.69
CA GLU A 265 1.41 -24.18 47.48
C GLU A 265 0.80 -24.07 46.06
N GLN A 266 1.43 -24.66 45.05
CA GLN A 266 0.90 -24.69 43.70
C GLN A 266 -0.43 -25.46 43.62
N ARG A 267 -0.54 -26.60 44.33
CA ARG A 267 -1.80 -27.36 44.44
C ARG A 267 -2.92 -26.54 45.08
N GLN A 268 -2.59 -25.72 46.09
CA GLN A 268 -3.55 -24.81 46.73
C GLN A 268 -3.99 -23.68 45.78
N ALA A 269 -3.07 -23.14 44.98
CA ALA A 269 -3.40 -22.15 43.96
C ALA A 269 -4.30 -22.73 42.85
N ASP A 270 -4.03 -23.97 42.42
CA ASP A 270 -4.83 -24.67 41.41
C ASP A 270 -6.25 -24.97 41.91
N ALA A 271 -6.40 -25.34 43.19
CA ALA A 271 -7.71 -25.50 43.83
C ALA A 271 -8.50 -24.19 43.81
N LEU A 272 -7.85 -23.05 44.11
CA LEU A 272 -8.48 -21.74 44.02
C LEU A 272 -8.82 -21.34 42.57
N PHE A 273 -7.98 -21.69 41.60
CA PHE A 273 -8.29 -21.46 40.18
C PHE A 273 -9.50 -22.24 39.70
N ALA A 274 -9.68 -23.47 40.18
CA ALA A 274 -10.87 -24.27 39.89
C ALA A 274 -12.14 -23.60 40.46
N LEU A 275 -12.07 -23.08 41.69
CA LEU A 275 -13.16 -22.34 42.32
C LEU A 275 -13.50 -21.04 41.55
N LEU A 276 -12.48 -20.24 41.18
CA LEU A 276 -12.64 -19.02 40.39
C LEU A 276 -13.14 -19.27 38.96
N HIS A 277 -12.88 -20.45 38.40
CA HIS A 277 -13.41 -20.85 37.10
C HIS A 277 -14.92 -21.20 37.20
N GLY A 278 -15.31 -21.85 38.31
CA GLY A 278 -16.68 -22.20 38.68
C GLY A 278 -17.52 -21.04 39.24
N ARG A 279 -18.42 -21.30 40.19
CA ARG A 279 -19.21 -20.25 40.85
C ARG A 279 -18.40 -19.67 42.01
N PHE A 280 -17.96 -18.42 41.88
CA PHE A 280 -17.13 -17.74 42.87
C PHE A 280 -17.84 -16.48 43.38
N GLY A 281 -18.38 -16.55 44.59
CA GLY A 281 -19.15 -15.48 45.22
C GLY A 281 -20.33 -14.99 44.37
N VAL A 282 -20.63 -13.71 44.50
CA VAL A 282 -21.68 -12.99 43.73
C VAL A 282 -21.10 -12.26 42.51
N LEU A 283 -19.82 -12.53 42.17
CA LEU A 283 -19.12 -11.78 41.13
C LEU A 283 -19.71 -12.04 39.73
N PRO A 284 -19.97 -10.98 38.94
CA PRO A 284 -20.35 -11.13 37.54
C PRO A 284 -19.30 -11.92 36.74
N LEU A 285 -19.75 -12.73 35.78
CA LEU A 285 -18.90 -13.62 34.98
C LEU A 285 -17.68 -12.91 34.36
N ARG A 286 -17.85 -11.65 33.93
CA ARG A 286 -16.80 -10.84 33.31
C ARG A 286 -15.70 -10.45 34.31
N GLU A 287 -16.08 -10.08 35.52
CA GLU A 287 -15.16 -9.68 36.58
C GLU A 287 -14.42 -10.89 37.13
N ARG A 288 -15.12 -12.01 37.31
CA ARG A 288 -14.54 -13.30 37.71
C ARG A 288 -13.46 -13.78 36.73
N ARG A 289 -13.77 -13.76 35.43
CA ARG A 289 -12.78 -14.09 34.37
C ARG A 289 -11.63 -13.09 34.31
N GLY A 290 -11.86 -11.84 34.71
CA GLY A 290 -10.82 -10.82 34.85
C GLY A 290 -9.88 -11.11 36.01
N LEU A 291 -10.45 -11.43 37.19
CA LEU A 291 -9.73 -11.77 38.40
C LEU A 291 -8.92 -13.06 38.21
N LEU A 292 -9.53 -14.13 37.70
CA LEU A 292 -8.82 -15.39 37.40
C LEU A 292 -7.61 -15.18 36.48
N ARG A 293 -7.76 -14.39 35.41
CA ARG A 293 -6.65 -14.07 34.50
C ARG A 293 -5.56 -13.25 35.19
N ALA A 294 -5.92 -12.33 36.06
CA ALA A 294 -4.96 -11.51 36.80
C ALA A 294 -4.18 -12.36 37.83
N VAL A 295 -4.87 -13.22 38.58
CA VAL A 295 -4.25 -14.09 39.60
C VAL A 295 -3.37 -15.16 38.95
N ARG A 296 -3.81 -15.83 37.87
CA ARG A 296 -2.97 -16.79 37.13
C ARG A 296 -1.67 -16.16 36.65
N ARG A 297 -1.75 -14.99 36.00
CA ARG A 297 -0.56 -14.25 35.56
C ARG A 297 0.37 -13.87 36.70
N ALA A 298 -0.18 -13.47 37.85
CA ALA A 298 0.62 -13.13 39.03
C ALA A 298 1.35 -14.37 39.60
N VAL A 299 0.70 -15.53 39.62
CA VAL A 299 1.29 -16.81 40.06
C VAL A 299 2.32 -17.33 39.05
N ASP A 300 2.00 -17.36 37.75
CA ASP A 300 2.94 -17.72 36.69
C ASP A 300 4.21 -16.87 36.78
N LYS A 301 4.05 -15.59 37.11
CA LYS A 301 5.18 -14.67 37.27
C LYS A 301 5.99 -14.96 38.53
N LEU A 302 5.37 -15.27 39.67
CA LEU A 302 6.07 -15.70 40.88
C LEU A 302 6.89 -16.97 40.64
N ASN A 303 6.36 -17.92 39.88
CA ASN A 303 7.05 -19.17 39.55
C ASN A 303 8.13 -18.99 38.47
N SER A 304 8.08 -17.89 37.71
CA SER A 304 9.13 -17.49 36.75
C SER A 304 10.26 -16.67 37.37
N LEU A 305 10.19 -16.36 38.67
CA LEU A 305 11.33 -15.81 39.41
C LEU A 305 12.31 -16.96 39.61
N ASP A 306 13.36 -17.03 38.77
CA ASP A 306 14.42 -18.02 38.93
C ASP A 306 15.00 -17.96 40.36
N ASP A 307 15.36 -19.14 40.89
CA ASP A 307 15.97 -19.35 42.20
C ASP A 307 17.43 -18.85 42.21
N VAL A 308 17.64 -17.57 41.87
CA VAL A 308 18.92 -16.89 41.94
C VAL A 308 19.01 -16.21 43.31
N PRO A 309 19.86 -16.68 44.23
CA PRO A 309 20.15 -15.93 45.44
C PRO A 309 21.00 -14.72 45.04
N GLY A 310 20.35 -13.59 44.82
CA GLY A 310 21.04 -12.38 44.42
C GLY A 310 20.07 -11.29 44.00
N THR A 311 19.67 -10.49 44.98
CA THR A 311 19.05 -9.15 44.86
C THR A 311 17.75 -9.08 44.04
N PRO A 312 16.62 -8.61 44.61
CA PRO A 312 15.46 -8.30 43.77
C PRO A 312 15.90 -7.38 42.63
N PRO A 313 15.41 -7.56 41.39
CA PRO A 313 15.75 -6.66 40.30
C PRO A 313 15.46 -5.24 40.77
N GLU A 314 16.47 -4.38 40.75
CA GLU A 314 16.33 -3.00 41.22
C GLU A 314 15.11 -2.39 40.52
N PRO A 315 14.18 -1.77 41.27
CA PRO A 315 13.03 -1.12 40.65
C PRO A 315 13.57 -0.08 39.67
N CYS A 316 13.12 -0.17 38.41
CA CYS A 316 13.49 0.80 37.38
C CYS A 316 13.16 2.20 37.91
N THR A 317 14.19 3.04 38.07
CA THR A 317 14.01 4.33 38.74
C THR A 317 13.28 5.30 37.82
N ASP A 318 12.68 6.35 38.38
CA ASP A 318 12.10 7.44 37.58
C ASP A 318 13.13 8.07 36.63
N ALA A 319 14.42 8.07 37.01
CA ALA A 319 15.51 8.52 36.15
C ALA A 319 15.67 7.60 34.93
N ASP A 320 15.63 6.28 35.12
CA ASP A 320 15.72 5.29 34.04
C ASP A 320 14.53 5.39 33.08
N LEU A 321 13.31 5.57 33.61
CA LEU A 321 12.11 5.76 32.80
C LEU A 321 12.17 7.04 31.95
N ARG A 322 12.72 8.13 32.50
CA ARG A 322 12.96 9.39 31.75
C ARG A 322 14.00 9.20 30.66
N VAL A 323 15.07 8.43 30.91
CA VAL A 323 16.06 8.08 29.89
C VAL A 323 15.41 7.31 28.75
N VAL A 324 14.61 6.28 29.06
CA VAL A 324 13.89 5.49 28.04
C VAL A 324 12.90 6.35 27.24
N ASP A 325 12.17 7.27 27.89
CA ASP A 325 11.30 8.24 27.21
C ASP A 325 12.06 9.13 26.23
N SER A 326 13.19 9.68 26.69
CA SER A 326 14.02 10.54 25.84
C SER A 326 14.51 9.78 24.61
N GLN A 327 14.90 8.51 24.76
CA GLN A 327 15.31 7.64 23.66
C GLN A 327 14.15 7.34 22.71
N ILE A 328 12.94 7.09 23.22
CA ILE A 328 11.75 6.90 22.39
C ILE A 328 11.44 8.16 21.59
N ARG A 329 11.56 9.35 22.20
CA ARG A 329 11.37 10.63 21.51
C ARG A 329 12.38 10.80 20.39
N LEU A 330 13.67 10.61 20.66
CA LEU A 330 14.74 10.67 19.66
C LEU A 330 14.52 9.64 18.53
N SER A 331 14.11 8.41 18.86
CA SER A 331 13.79 7.40 17.85
C SER A 331 12.58 7.79 16.99
N ARG A 332 11.56 8.45 17.55
CA ARG A 332 10.43 8.99 16.77
C ARG A 332 10.88 10.09 15.81
N GLU A 333 11.75 11.00 16.26
CA GLU A 333 12.31 12.05 15.42
C GLU A 333 13.15 11.47 14.28
N ARG A 334 14.04 10.52 14.59
CA ARG A 334 14.81 9.78 13.57
C ARG A 334 13.90 9.08 12.57
N LEU A 335 12.85 8.40 13.04
CA LEU A 335 11.87 7.75 12.16
C LEU A 335 11.20 8.76 11.23
N ARG A 336 10.75 9.91 11.73
CA ARG A 336 10.16 10.99 10.90
C ARG A 336 11.14 11.48 9.84
N THR A 337 12.41 11.69 10.20
CA THR A 337 13.46 12.10 9.26
C THR A 337 13.68 11.04 8.18
N ARG A 338 13.71 9.75 8.55
CA ARG A 338 13.84 8.63 7.58
C ARG A 338 12.63 8.50 6.68
N GLU A 339 11.41 8.68 7.20
CA GLU A 339 10.18 8.68 6.41
C GLU A 339 10.15 9.86 5.41
N ALA A 340 10.61 11.05 5.83
CA ALA A 340 10.80 12.19 4.93
C ALA A 340 11.86 11.92 3.85
N GLY A 341 12.96 11.26 4.24
CA GLY A 341 14.00 10.78 3.33
C GLY A 341 13.45 9.79 2.29
N LEU A 342 12.63 8.83 2.71
CA LEU A 342 11.94 7.89 1.83
C LEU A 342 11.02 8.62 0.84
N ARG A 343 10.21 9.58 1.31
CA ARG A 343 9.39 10.41 0.41
C ARG A 343 10.22 11.20 -0.59
N ARG A 344 11.39 11.72 -0.19
CA ARG A 344 12.32 12.39 -1.11
C ARG A 344 12.91 11.41 -2.13
N ALA A 345 13.30 10.20 -1.70
CA ALA A 345 13.81 9.17 -2.61
C ALA A 345 12.75 8.74 -3.63
N LEU A 346 11.49 8.57 -3.21
CA LEU A 346 10.36 8.26 -4.10
C LEU A 346 10.15 9.37 -5.14
N ARG A 347 10.23 10.63 -4.71
CA ARG A 347 10.21 11.79 -5.61
C ARG A 347 11.40 11.82 -6.58
N ASN A 348 12.53 11.23 -6.24
CA ASN A 348 13.68 11.23 -7.16
C ASN A 348 13.56 10.17 -8.27
N ILE A 349 12.52 9.33 -8.25
CA ILE A 349 12.08 8.56 -9.42
C ILE A 349 11.32 9.52 -10.35
N ALA A 350 12.02 10.50 -10.93
CA ALA A 350 11.44 11.46 -11.87
C ALA A 350 11.29 10.77 -13.24
N LEU A 351 10.05 10.56 -13.68
CA LEU A 351 9.80 9.73 -14.87
C LEU A 351 10.01 10.53 -16.16
N SER A 352 9.59 11.80 -16.20
CA SER A 352 9.76 12.70 -17.35
C SER A 352 11.17 12.69 -17.96
N PRO A 353 12.25 12.95 -17.20
CA PRO A 353 13.60 12.94 -17.78
C PRO A 353 14.02 11.54 -18.27
N LEU A 354 13.56 10.48 -17.60
CA LEU A 354 13.85 9.10 -18.01
C LEU A 354 13.13 8.75 -19.31
N VAL A 355 11.85 9.13 -19.46
CA VAL A 355 11.09 8.93 -20.70
C VAL A 355 11.79 9.61 -21.85
N LEU A 356 12.11 10.90 -21.73
CA LEU A 356 12.80 11.65 -22.79
C LEU A 356 14.17 11.05 -23.15
N SER A 357 14.93 10.60 -22.14
CA SER A 357 16.24 9.98 -22.35
C SER A 357 16.12 8.62 -23.04
N VAL A 358 15.19 7.78 -22.59
CA VAL A 358 14.97 6.43 -23.13
C VAL A 358 14.42 6.51 -24.55
N THR A 359 13.42 7.35 -24.81
CA THR A 359 12.85 7.47 -26.17
C THR A 359 13.87 8.01 -27.16
N ARG A 360 14.75 8.93 -26.74
CA ARG A 360 15.88 9.39 -27.57
C ARG A 360 16.86 8.25 -27.86
N GLY A 361 17.18 7.43 -26.86
CA GLY A 361 18.00 6.22 -27.03
C GLY A 361 17.38 5.21 -28.00
N LEU A 362 16.05 5.17 -28.08
CA LEU A 362 15.27 4.37 -29.03
C LEU A 362 15.11 5.05 -30.41
N GLY A 363 15.76 6.19 -30.65
CA GLY A 363 15.72 6.91 -31.92
C GLY A 363 14.44 7.71 -32.17
N LEU A 364 13.65 7.99 -31.13
CA LEU A 364 12.47 8.85 -31.23
C LEU A 364 12.83 10.30 -30.90
N GLU A 365 12.19 11.23 -31.60
CA GLU A 365 12.36 12.67 -31.41
C GLU A 365 11.05 13.32 -30.98
N GLN A 366 11.15 14.50 -30.36
CA GLN A 366 9.98 15.27 -29.97
C GLN A 366 9.34 15.89 -31.21
N GLU A 367 8.11 15.50 -31.49
CA GLU A 367 7.34 16.02 -32.61
C GLU A 367 6.49 17.21 -32.13
N THR A 368 6.60 18.35 -32.83
CA THR A 368 5.91 19.59 -32.46
C THR A 368 4.72 19.90 -33.36
N THR A 369 4.65 19.26 -34.53
CA THR A 369 3.71 19.60 -35.61
C THR A 369 2.67 18.52 -35.87
N ARG A 370 2.97 17.25 -35.57
CA ARG A 370 2.10 16.09 -35.86
C ARG A 370 1.89 15.24 -34.61
N GLY A 371 0.81 14.44 -34.61
CA GLY A 371 0.56 13.47 -33.53
C GLY A 371 -0.39 13.93 -32.43
N LEU A 372 -0.76 15.22 -32.36
CA LEU A 372 -1.79 15.73 -31.44
C LEU A 372 -2.92 16.43 -32.20
N LEU A 373 -4.13 16.22 -31.70
CA LEU A 373 -5.34 16.91 -32.11
C LEU A 373 -5.44 18.29 -31.44
N THR A 374 -6.10 19.21 -32.13
CA THR A 374 -6.35 20.58 -31.65
C THR A 374 -7.28 20.59 -30.43
N TRP A 375 -8.21 19.66 -30.36
CA TRP A 375 -9.11 19.46 -29.22
C TRP A 375 -8.74 18.20 -28.43
N ARG A 376 -8.80 18.29 -27.09
CA ARG A 376 -8.60 17.16 -26.17
C ARG A 376 -9.21 17.45 -24.79
N GLN A 377 -9.56 16.40 -24.06
CA GLN A 377 -10.10 16.52 -22.70
C GLN A 377 -8.99 16.60 -21.63
N CYS A 378 -7.82 16.01 -21.90
CA CYS A 378 -6.67 16.07 -21.00
C CYS A 378 -6.14 17.50 -20.86
N THR A 379 -6.15 18.04 -19.64
CA THR A 379 -5.65 19.39 -19.34
C THR A 379 -4.14 19.44 -19.10
N TRP A 380 -3.49 18.27 -18.97
CA TRP A 380 -2.05 18.20 -18.76
C TRP A 380 -1.30 18.39 -20.09
N PRO A 381 -0.08 18.97 -20.05
CA PRO A 381 0.78 19.04 -21.23
C PRO A 381 1.10 17.64 -21.76
N VAL A 382 0.85 17.43 -23.05
CA VAL A 382 1.15 16.19 -23.78
C VAL A 382 2.33 16.44 -24.72
N THR A 383 3.36 15.62 -24.60
CA THR A 383 4.55 15.64 -25.47
C THR A 383 4.51 14.43 -26.40
N VAL A 384 4.60 14.64 -27.72
CA VAL A 384 4.67 13.54 -28.69
C VAL A 384 6.12 13.14 -28.95
N LEU A 385 6.38 11.84 -28.94
CA LEU A 385 7.68 11.24 -29.21
C LEU A 385 7.51 10.20 -30.32
N ALA A 386 8.01 10.49 -31.50
CA ALA A 386 7.80 9.66 -32.69
C ALA A 386 9.10 9.45 -33.46
N ALA A 387 9.13 8.43 -34.33
CA ALA A 387 10.28 8.21 -35.20
C ALA A 387 10.38 9.38 -36.21
N PRO A 388 11.59 9.90 -36.49
CA PRO A 388 11.76 10.98 -37.45
C PRO A 388 11.32 10.52 -38.84
N GLU A 389 10.55 11.35 -39.54
CA GLU A 389 10.21 11.07 -40.94
C GLU A 389 11.50 11.01 -41.76
N ARG A 390 11.74 9.85 -42.40
CA ARG A 390 12.74 9.78 -43.46
C ARG A 390 12.30 10.76 -44.54
N ARG A 391 12.96 11.92 -44.63
CA ARG A 391 12.84 12.79 -45.80
C ARG A 391 13.10 11.92 -47.02
N ARG A 392 12.06 11.63 -47.81
CA ARG A 392 12.25 11.00 -49.11
C ARG A 392 13.25 11.89 -49.87
N PRO A 393 14.29 11.34 -50.50
CA PRO A 393 15.14 12.16 -51.35
C PRO A 393 14.23 12.85 -52.37
N THR A 394 14.27 14.18 -52.40
CA THR A 394 13.57 14.96 -53.40
C THR A 394 14.26 14.64 -54.73
N ILE A 395 13.70 13.70 -55.49
CA ILE A 395 14.13 13.49 -56.87
C ILE A 395 13.55 14.68 -57.65
N SER A 396 14.34 15.73 -57.81
CA SER A 396 14.07 16.79 -58.78
C SER A 396 14.30 16.19 -60.17
N TYR A 397 13.22 15.90 -60.87
CA TYR A 397 13.29 15.72 -62.32
C TYR A 397 13.52 17.10 -62.93
N GLU A 398 14.76 17.41 -63.29
CA GLU A 398 15.03 18.42 -64.31
C GLU A 398 14.57 17.85 -65.65
N TRP A 399 13.45 18.35 -66.16
CA TRP A 399 13.06 18.13 -67.54
C TRP A 399 13.92 19.08 -68.39
N ALA A 400 14.83 18.50 -69.17
CA ALA A 400 15.58 19.21 -70.22
C ALA A 400 14.90 19.02 -71.57
#